data_AF-A0A358UZ63-F1
#
_entry.id   AF-A0A358UZ63-F1
#
_cell.length_a   1.000
_cell.length_b   1.000
_cell.length_c   1.000
_cell.angle_alpha   90.00
_cell.angle_beta   90.00
_cell.angle_gamma   90.00
#
_symmetry.space_group_name_H-M   'P 1'
#
loop_
_entity.id
_entity.type
_entity.pdbx_description
1 polymer ?
#
loop_
_entity_poly.entity_id
_entity_poly.type
_entity_poly.pdbx_seq_one_letter_code
_entity_poly.pdbx_strand_id
1 'polypeptide(L)' 'MILNEYGKIVEQCWMGLPDHYDNVKLDEYVIMPNHFHGIIWITDDARTDDNNVVGAIHESPLHES' A
#
# COMPACT_ATOMS: atom_id res chain seq x y z
N MET A 1 22.75 7.95 4.79
CA MET A 1 23.19 7.79 3.39
C MET A 1 22.79 9.06 2.64
N ILE A 2 23.62 9.60 1.74
CA ILE A 2 23.25 10.77 0.92
C ILE A 2 22.60 10.25 -0.36
N LEU A 3 21.35 10.64 -0.65
CA LEU A 3 20.66 10.26 -1.88
C LEU A 3 21.29 10.96 -3.09
N ASN A 4 21.50 10.20 -4.17
CA ASN A 4 21.80 10.76 -5.49
C ASN A 4 20.51 11.27 -6.17
N GLU A 5 20.63 11.85 -7.35
CA GLU A 5 19.48 12.42 -8.08
C GLU A 5 18.35 11.40 -8.31
N TYR A 6 18.68 10.13 -8.62
CA TYR A 6 17.67 9.09 -8.80
C TYR A 6 17.00 8.70 -7.47
N GLY A 7 17.76 8.62 -6.38
CA GLY A 7 17.22 8.38 -5.04
C GLY A 7 16.25 9.46 -4.61
N LYS A 8 16.52 10.73 -4.95
CA LYS A 8 15.59 11.85 -4.70
C LYS A 8 14.29 11.70 -5.50
N ILE A 9 14.36 11.23 -6.74
CA ILE A 9 13.15 10.97 -7.56
C ILE A 9 12.32 9.86 -6.93
N VAL A 10 12.93 8.76 -6.50
CA VAL A 10 12.23 7.67 -5.79
C VAL A 10 11.56 8.19 -4.52
N GLU A 11 12.28 8.99 -3.72
CA GLU A 11 11.72 9.59 -2.51
C GLU A 11 10.54 10.52 -2.81
N GLN A 12 10.64 11.37 -3.83
CA GLN A 12 9.54 12.25 -4.24
C GLN A 12 8.31 11.46 -4.69
N CYS A 13 8.49 10.43 -5.51
CA CYS A 13 7.40 9.56 -5.94
C CYS A 13 6.76 8.83 -4.75
N TRP A 14 7.57 8.30 -3.83
CA TRP A 14 7.08 7.65 -2.62
C TRP A 14 6.25 8.60 -1.77
N MET A 15 6.78 9.79 -1.47
CA MET A 15 6.10 10.81 -0.66
C MET A 15 4.83 11.36 -1.32
N GLY A 16 4.72 11.30 -2.64
CA GLY A 16 3.51 11.71 -3.38
C GLY A 16 2.40 10.67 -3.39
N LEU A 17 2.63 9.43 -2.93
CA LEU A 17 1.60 8.39 -2.95
C LEU A 17 0.30 8.77 -2.21
N PRO A 18 0.33 9.38 -1.00
CA PRO A 18 -0.90 9.81 -0.32
C PRO A 18 -1.68 10.89 -1.06
N ASP A 19 -1.00 11.73 -1.85
CA ASP A 19 -1.66 12.78 -2.65
C ASP A 19 -2.36 12.19 -3.90
N HIS A 20 -1.90 11.03 -4.37
CA HIS A 20 -2.49 10.30 -5.48
C HIS A 20 -3.58 9.31 -5.06
N TYR A 21 -3.49 8.81 -3.82
CA TYR A 21 -4.34 7.75 -3.29
C TYR A 21 -4.77 8.09 -1.85
N ASP A 22 -6.01 8.57 -1.70
CA ASP A 22 -6.57 8.96 -0.39
C ASP A 22 -6.57 7.83 0.65
N ASN A 23 -6.57 6.58 0.18
CA ASN A 23 -6.58 5.38 1.01
C ASN A 23 -5.17 4.84 1.33
N VAL A 24 -4.11 5.57 1.01
CA VAL A 24 -2.72 5.13 1.22
C VAL A 24 -2.06 5.98 2.30
N LYS A 25 -1.46 5.32 3.29
CA LYS A 25 -0.55 5.95 4.26
C LYS A 25 0.81 5.28 4.19
N LEU A 26 1.86 6.10 4.27
CA LEU A 26 3.25 5.64 4.23
C LEU A 26 3.73 5.31 5.64
N ASP A 27 4.55 4.28 5.73
CA ASP A 27 5.28 3.90 6.95
C ASP A 27 6.80 3.86 6.62
N GLU A 28 7.57 3.09 7.39
CA GLU A 28 9.00 2.91 7.21
C GLU A 28 9.39 2.57 5.76
N TYR A 29 10.48 3.20 5.29
CA TYR A 29 11.05 2.96 3.97
C TYR A 29 12.57 3.15 3.97
N VAL A 30 13.25 2.53 3.01
CA VAL A 30 14.68 2.72 2.77
C VAL A 30 14.98 2.68 1.27
N ILE A 31 15.75 3.67 0.81
CA ILE A 31 16.25 3.76 -0.55
C ILE A 31 17.72 3.36 -0.56
N MET A 32 18.03 2.30 -1.30
CA MET A 32 19.39 1.82 -1.55
C MET A 32 19.72 1.97 -3.04
N PRO A 33 21.01 1.96 -3.43
CA PRO A 33 21.41 2.15 -4.82
C PRO A 33 20.81 1.14 -5.81
N ASN A 34 20.41 -0.04 -5.35
CA ASN A 34 19.91 -1.15 -6.17
C ASN A 34 18.45 -1.53 -5.87
N HIS A 35 17.84 -1.01 -4.81
CA HIS A 35 16.55 -1.48 -4.32
C HIS A 35 15.88 -0.42 -3.44
N PHE A 36 14.55 -0.41 -3.49
CA PHE A 36 13.70 0.37 -2.62
C PHE A 36 12.83 -0.58 -1.79
N HIS A 37 12.86 -0.43 -0.47
CA HIS A 37 11.94 -1.10 0.43
C HIS A 37 11.00 -0.06 1.02
N GLY A 38 9.70 -0.33 1.05
CA GLY A 38 8.73 0.54 1.68
C GLY A 38 7.54 -0.25 2.19
N ILE A 39 6.98 0.21 3.31
CA ILE A 39 5.76 -0.32 3.90
C ILE A 39 4.65 0.72 3.70
N ILE A 40 3.49 0.27 3.24
CA ILE A 40 2.29 1.11 3.13
C ILE A 40 1.11 0.48 3.88
N TRP A 41 0.25 1.35 4.36
CA TRP A 41 -1.08 0.99 4.84
C TRP A 41 -2.11 1.32 3.76
N ILE A 42 -3.01 0.38 3.50
CA ILE A 42 -4.21 0.60 2.69
C ILE A 42 -5.38 0.71 3.67
N THR A 43 -5.89 1.92 3.85
CA THR A 43 -6.94 2.23 4.82
C THR A 43 -8.29 2.38 4.15
N ASP A 44 -9.35 1.90 4.77
CA ASP A 44 -10.71 2.06 4.25
C ASP A 44 -11.24 3.46 4.59
N ASP A 45 -10.81 4.47 3.84
CA ASP A 45 -11.29 5.85 3.98
C ASP A 45 -11.54 6.46 2.60
N ALA A 46 -12.47 5.86 1.85
CA ALA A 46 -13.13 6.52 0.73
C ALA A 46 -14.51 5.89 0.51
N ARG A 47 -15.50 6.45 1.20
CA ARG A 47 -16.94 6.13 1.09
C ARG A 47 -17.32 4.77 1.68
N THR A 48 -17.66 4.78 2.96
CA THR A 48 -18.70 3.91 3.50
C THR A 48 -20.01 4.17 2.76
N ASP A 49 -20.14 3.64 1.56
CA ASP A 49 -21.45 3.20 1.08
C ASP A 49 -21.72 1.91 1.85
N ASP A 50 -22.59 2.02 2.85
CA ASP A 50 -23.08 0.99 3.78
C ASP A 50 -23.84 -0.14 3.07
N ASN A 51 -23.27 -0.68 1.99
CA ASN A 51 -23.92 -1.66 1.13
C ASN A 51 -22.99 -2.78 0.67
N ASN A 52 -21.70 -2.77 1.03
CA ASN A 52 -20.78 -3.86 0.68
C ASN A 52 -20.47 -4.77 1.88
N VAL A 53 -21.52 -5.40 2.41
CA VAL A 53 -21.35 -6.54 3.32
C VAL A 53 -20.82 -7.71 2.50
N VAL A 54 -19.51 -7.88 2.46
CA VAL A 54 -18.88 -9.15 2.02
C VAL A 54 -19.16 -10.20 3.09
N GLY A 55 -20.31 -10.85 2.98
CA GLY A 55 -20.63 -12.04 3.75
C GLY A 55 -19.83 -13.24 3.23
N ALA A 56 -19.19 -13.98 4.12
CA ALA A 56 -18.69 -15.31 3.78
C ALA A 56 -19.90 -16.23 3.54
N ILE A 57 -20.17 -16.60 2.28
CA ILE A 57 -21.05 -17.73 2.03
C ILE A 57 -20.35 -18.97 2.57
N HIS A 58 -21.06 -19.69 3.42
CA HIS A 58 -20.62 -20.88 4.14
C HIS A 58 -20.33 -22.05 3.18
N GLU A 59 -19.35 -21.93 2.30
CA GLU A 59 -18.83 -23.09 1.57
C GLU A 59 -17.50 -23.50 2.19
N SER A 60 -17.53 -24.66 2.84
CA SER A 60 -16.32 -25.26 3.42
C SER A 60 -15.35 -25.62 2.30
N PRO A 61 -14.03 -25.46 2.49
CA PRO A 61 -13.05 -25.82 1.46
C PRO A 61 -13.23 -27.27 1.04
N LEU A 62 -13.21 -27.55 -0.27
CA LEU A 62 -13.20 -28.90 -0.80
C LEU A 62 -11.96 -29.63 -0.25
N HIS A 63 -12.19 -30.57 0.66
CA HIS A 63 -11.15 -31.48 1.12
C HIS A 63 -11.04 -32.59 0.07
N GLU A 64 -10.08 -32.49 -0.84
CA GLU A 64 -9.71 -33.62 -1.69
C GLU A 64 -8.90 -34.61 -0.84
N SER A 65 -9.45 -35.81 -0.65
CA SER A 65 -8.84 -36.96 0.02
C SER A 65 -7.96 -37.79 -0.91
#